data_AF-A0A167HRC0-F1
#
_entry.id   AF-A0A167HRC0-F1
#
_cell.length_a   1.000
_cell.length_b   1.000
_cell.length_c   1.000
_cell.angle_alpha   90.00
_cell.angle_beta   90.00
_cell.angle_gamma   90.00
#
_symmetry.space_group_name_H-M   'P 1'
#
loop_
_entity.id
_entity.type
_entity.pdbx_description
1 polymer ?
#
loop_
_entity_poly.entity_id
_entity_poly.type
_entity_poly.pdbx_seq_one_letter_code
_entity_poly.pdbx_strand_id
1 'polypeptide(L)'
;MKRHQIFYAACIVVGVSCAPVKESTSQQPVSELPPSDAKEAEILAVQPSIELLIESEPKTATEIVTVEAGQSLMEILRVYNLSPRQVITLVSATQSWLDLNSITAGTRLQLMLDHQRQVTAVKFQVGFAKMLVARLSKDKWHVSELNMATEHVIRYVKVEVGNSLFNNALAADIPVGIINKLILVMSHRIDFQRMLHKNDELEVLYDAEVLSTQSLLGLQSMPRALRYVSLSVAGKRQVLYHHKDENGKSAYYFADGKVAQSFLLKTPLNGARLSSTFGKRKHPILGFTRIHKGLDFGAPVGTPIFAAGDGIVLKANWGGSFGNRVLIQHQHGYRTLYAHLQGFAKGIKAGRQVKQGQVIGFLGNTGMSQARHLHYEVHKDGRAINPLHLDSNYVSHNKVTEQQLAQLSRTIAEIDARLSIARSEHFDPTQKIALAEK
;
A
#
# COMPACT_ATOMS: atom_id res chain seq x y z
N MET A 1 45.69 -26.47 -25.02
CA MET A 1 45.49 -27.36 -26.20
C MET A 1 44.05 -27.20 -26.68
N LYS A 2 43.81 -27.21 -28.01
CA LYS A 2 42.53 -27.49 -28.76
C LYS A 2 41.19 -26.94 -28.18
N ARG A 3 40.31 -26.30 -28.95
CA ARG A 3 40.29 -25.91 -30.38
C ARG A 3 39.24 -24.81 -30.56
N HIS A 4 39.39 -23.92 -31.55
CA HIS A 4 38.30 -23.05 -32.01
C HIS A 4 37.38 -23.78 -32.99
N GLN A 5 36.16 -23.27 -33.18
CA GLN A 5 35.51 -23.26 -34.48
C GLN A 5 34.73 -21.94 -34.65
N ILE A 6 34.78 -21.39 -35.86
CA ILE A 6 34.16 -20.13 -36.29
C ILE A 6 33.34 -20.47 -37.53
N PHE A 7 32.17 -19.85 -37.69
CA PHE A 7 31.44 -19.86 -38.96
C PHE A 7 31.23 -18.44 -39.47
N TYR A 8 31.55 -18.25 -40.74
CA TYR A 8 31.31 -17.05 -41.56
C TYR A 8 30.27 -17.39 -42.63
N ALA A 9 29.39 -16.44 -42.96
CA ALA A 9 28.66 -16.25 -44.23
C ALA A 9 27.31 -15.54 -43.95
N ALA A 10 26.79 -14.68 -44.83
CA ALA A 10 27.40 -13.89 -45.89
C ALA A 10 26.48 -12.69 -46.19
N CYS A 11 27.04 -11.57 -46.62
CA CYS A 11 26.24 -10.42 -47.08
C CYS A 11 25.90 -10.58 -48.57
N ILE A 12 24.66 -10.27 -48.94
CA ILE A 12 24.30 -9.92 -50.33
C ILE A 12 23.69 -8.52 -50.30
N VAL A 13 24.24 -7.63 -51.13
CA VAL A 13 23.75 -6.26 -51.33
C VAL A 13 23.43 -6.11 -52.82
N VAL A 14 22.19 -5.73 -53.12
CA VAL A 14 21.77 -5.19 -54.42
C VAL A 14 20.84 -4.02 -54.13
N GLY A 15 21.03 -2.90 -54.82
CA GLY A 15 20.19 -1.70 -54.73
C GLY A 15 19.84 -1.17 -56.12
N VAL A 16 19.57 0.14 -56.24
CA VAL A 16 19.14 0.89 -57.47
C VAL A 16 17.65 0.67 -57.83
N SER A 17 16.82 1.67 -58.19
CA SER A 17 16.80 3.13 -57.91
C SER A 17 15.42 3.77 -58.30
N CYS A 18 15.16 5.01 -57.85
CA CYS A 18 14.21 6.05 -58.34
C CYS A 18 12.83 5.72 -58.97
N ALA A 19 11.72 6.02 -58.25
CA ALA A 19 10.84 7.22 -58.37
C ALA A 19 10.52 7.88 -59.76
N PRO A 20 9.45 8.73 -59.93
CA PRO A 20 8.16 8.93 -59.19
C PRO A 20 6.90 9.23 -60.12
N VAL A 21 5.78 9.74 -59.53
CA VAL A 21 4.55 10.39 -60.13
C VAL A 21 3.62 9.49 -61.02
N LYS A 22 2.33 9.78 -61.31
CA LYS A 22 1.44 10.97 -61.16
C LYS A 22 -0.07 10.60 -60.94
N GLU A 23 -0.95 11.59 -60.85
CA GLU A 23 -2.38 11.52 -60.44
C GLU A 23 -3.42 11.47 -61.60
N SER A 24 -4.70 11.25 -61.21
CA SER A 24 -5.91 11.98 -61.71
C SER A 24 -6.88 11.32 -62.74
N THR A 25 -8.05 10.91 -62.21
CA THR A 25 -9.42 11.36 -62.58
C THR A 25 -10.14 10.96 -63.90
N SER A 26 -11.23 10.19 -63.69
CA SER A 26 -12.56 10.11 -64.36
C SER A 26 -12.74 9.81 -65.88
N GLN A 27 -13.78 9.03 -66.20
CA GLN A 27 -14.96 9.50 -66.97
C GLN A 27 -16.16 8.50 -66.92
N GLN A 28 -17.36 9.05 -67.05
CA GLN A 28 -18.69 8.44 -67.29
C GLN A 28 -19.29 9.16 -68.54
N PRO A 29 -20.41 8.78 -69.19
CA PRO A 29 -21.79 8.66 -68.64
C PRO A 29 -22.40 7.23 -68.89
N VAL A 30 -23.70 6.89 -69.10
CA VAL A 30 -24.95 7.61 -69.47
C VAL A 30 -26.22 7.01 -68.80
N SER A 31 -27.35 6.95 -69.52
CA SER A 31 -28.77 6.78 -69.11
C SER A 31 -29.37 5.40 -69.51
N GLU A 32 -30.65 5.04 -69.34
CA GLU A 32 -31.87 5.79 -68.96
C GLU A 32 -32.99 4.88 -68.34
N LEU A 33 -33.42 5.21 -67.10
CA LEU A 33 -34.82 5.41 -66.62
C LEU A 33 -35.91 4.28 -66.54
N PRO A 34 -37.03 4.46 -65.76
CA PRO A 34 -37.75 3.41 -65.00
C PRO A 34 -39.30 3.42 -65.29
N PRO A 35 -40.30 3.31 -64.36
CA PRO A 35 -40.44 2.71 -63.01
C PRO A 35 -41.71 1.80 -62.86
N SER A 36 -42.05 1.34 -61.64
CA SER A 36 -43.39 1.49 -60.99
C SER A 36 -43.50 0.71 -59.67
N ASP A 37 -44.27 1.22 -58.70
CA ASP A 37 -44.68 0.51 -57.47
C ASP A 37 -45.78 -0.54 -57.73
N ALA A 38 -45.78 -1.64 -56.97
CA ALA A 38 -47.00 -2.37 -56.59
C ALA A 38 -46.79 -3.26 -55.34
N LYS A 39 -47.83 -3.28 -54.49
CA LYS A 39 -47.97 -3.91 -53.17
C LYS A 39 -47.87 -5.45 -53.10
N GLU A 40 -47.39 -5.89 -51.93
CA GLU A 40 -47.93 -6.98 -51.07
C GLU A 40 -47.69 -8.48 -51.38
N ALA A 41 -47.71 -9.24 -50.27
CA ALA A 41 -47.80 -10.70 -50.10
C ALA A 41 -46.51 -11.57 -50.14
N GLU A 42 -46.43 -12.42 -49.11
CA GLU A 42 -45.91 -13.80 -49.13
C GLU A 42 -44.41 -14.06 -49.33
N ILE A 43 -43.60 -13.79 -48.28
CA ILE A 43 -42.57 -14.75 -47.84
C ILE A 43 -42.81 -15.11 -46.37
N LEU A 44 -42.83 -16.41 -46.11
CA LEU A 44 -43.22 -17.04 -44.84
C LEU A 44 -42.17 -16.82 -43.74
N ALA A 45 -42.61 -16.59 -42.50
CA ALA A 45 -41.73 -16.32 -41.37
C ALA A 45 -41.04 -17.59 -40.83
N VAL A 46 -39.69 -17.62 -40.89
CA VAL A 46 -38.85 -18.51 -40.08
C VAL A 46 -37.67 -17.71 -39.51
N GLN A 47 -37.93 -16.95 -38.44
CA GLN A 47 -36.86 -16.54 -37.51
C GLN A 47 -36.76 -17.61 -36.42
N PRO A 48 -35.67 -18.40 -36.33
CA PRO A 48 -35.44 -19.26 -35.18
C PRO A 48 -35.05 -18.40 -33.97
N SER A 49 -35.87 -18.43 -32.92
CA SER A 49 -35.73 -17.56 -31.75
C SER A 49 -34.46 -17.84 -30.95
N ILE A 50 -33.40 -17.03 -31.14
CA ILE A 50 -32.21 -17.01 -30.25
C ILE A 50 -32.51 -16.19 -28.97
N GLU A 51 -33.68 -16.44 -28.39
CA GLU A 51 -34.23 -15.82 -27.17
C GLU A 51 -34.69 -16.92 -26.17
N LEU A 52 -34.42 -18.20 -26.46
CA LEU A 52 -34.91 -19.33 -25.68
C LEU A 52 -33.88 -20.43 -25.43
N LEU A 53 -32.67 -20.05 -24.98
CA LEU A 53 -31.73 -20.99 -24.33
C LEU A 53 -30.79 -20.33 -23.30
N ILE A 54 -31.16 -19.16 -22.76
CA ILE A 54 -30.71 -18.80 -21.41
C ILE A 54 -31.53 -19.67 -20.46
N GLU A 55 -30.94 -20.76 -19.95
CA GLU A 55 -31.45 -21.37 -18.73
C GLU A 55 -31.44 -20.30 -17.64
N SER A 56 -32.63 -19.87 -17.23
CA SER A 56 -32.78 -18.82 -16.25
C SER A 56 -32.28 -19.33 -14.92
N GLU A 57 -31.08 -18.90 -14.50
CA GLU A 57 -30.59 -19.17 -13.15
C GLU A 57 -31.71 -18.78 -12.17
N PRO A 58 -32.16 -19.70 -11.30
CA PRO A 58 -33.26 -19.41 -10.38
C PRO A 58 -32.87 -18.19 -9.57
N LYS A 59 -33.79 -17.23 -9.39
CA LYS A 59 -33.52 -15.96 -8.69
C LYS A 59 -33.08 -16.21 -7.25
N THR A 60 -31.78 -16.43 -7.06
CA THR A 60 -31.21 -16.77 -5.76
C THR A 60 -31.23 -15.54 -4.86
N ALA A 61 -31.85 -15.68 -3.69
CA ALA A 61 -31.76 -14.62 -2.70
C ALA A 61 -30.32 -14.55 -2.18
N THR A 62 -29.84 -13.33 -1.95
CA THR A 62 -28.52 -13.09 -1.35
C THR A 62 -28.73 -12.48 0.04
N GLU A 63 -28.20 -13.14 1.07
CA GLU A 63 -28.17 -12.62 2.43
C GLU A 63 -26.72 -12.41 2.89
N ILE A 64 -26.47 -11.35 3.66
CA ILE A 64 -25.17 -11.07 4.27
C ILE A 64 -25.31 -11.33 5.76
N VAL A 65 -24.50 -12.26 6.29
CA VAL A 65 -24.49 -12.61 7.71
C VAL A 65 -23.18 -12.14 8.32
N THR A 66 -23.23 -11.51 9.49
CA THR A 66 -22.04 -11.07 10.23
C THR A 66 -21.89 -11.93 11.48
N VAL A 67 -20.69 -12.46 11.72
CA VAL A 67 -20.36 -13.23 12.94
C VAL A 67 -20.33 -12.28 14.13
N GLU A 68 -21.13 -12.52 15.16
CA GLU A 68 -21.13 -11.71 16.39
C GLU A 68 -20.16 -12.26 17.45
N ALA A 69 -19.97 -11.50 18.53
CA ALA A 69 -19.07 -11.90 19.61
C ALA A 69 -19.58 -13.14 20.36
N GLY A 70 -18.83 -14.24 20.27
CA GLY A 70 -19.15 -15.51 20.94
C GLY A 70 -19.98 -16.50 20.10
N GLN A 71 -20.44 -16.13 18.91
CA GLN A 71 -21.14 -17.06 18.00
C GLN A 71 -20.16 -17.98 17.25
N SER A 72 -20.54 -19.24 17.08
CA SER A 72 -19.87 -20.17 16.17
C SER A 72 -20.50 -20.17 14.77
N LEU A 73 -19.72 -20.55 13.77
CA LEU A 73 -20.22 -20.77 12.40
C LEU A 73 -21.37 -21.80 12.35
N MET A 74 -21.37 -22.78 13.25
CA MET A 74 -22.38 -23.85 13.29
C MET A 74 -23.72 -23.37 13.84
N GLU A 75 -23.75 -22.42 14.76
CA GLU A 75 -25.00 -21.80 15.22
C GLU A 75 -25.58 -20.91 14.12
N ILE A 76 -24.73 -20.06 13.54
CA ILE A 76 -25.09 -19.14 12.45
C ILE A 76 -25.69 -19.89 11.26
N LEU A 77 -24.98 -20.89 10.73
CA LEU A 77 -25.42 -21.60 9.51
C LEU A 77 -26.61 -22.54 9.76
N ARG A 78 -26.85 -22.98 11.01
CA ARG A 78 -28.03 -23.81 11.36
C ARG A 78 -29.34 -23.05 11.22
N VAL A 79 -29.34 -21.72 11.44
CA VAL A 79 -30.51 -20.85 11.16
C VAL A 79 -30.90 -20.90 9.68
N TYR A 80 -29.93 -21.16 8.80
CA TYR A 80 -30.10 -21.31 7.36
C TYR A 80 -30.22 -22.79 6.92
N ASN A 81 -30.79 -23.64 7.80
CA ASN A 81 -31.07 -25.06 7.58
C ASN A 81 -29.87 -25.97 7.27
N LEU A 82 -28.63 -25.46 7.31
CA LEU A 82 -27.45 -26.30 7.11
C LEU A 82 -27.25 -27.25 8.29
N SER A 83 -27.24 -28.55 7.98
CA SER A 83 -26.99 -29.61 8.96
C SER A 83 -25.58 -29.52 9.55
N PRO A 84 -25.34 -30.01 10.78
CA PRO A 84 -24.00 -30.04 11.38
C PRO A 84 -22.96 -30.75 10.48
N ARG A 85 -23.38 -31.78 9.73
CA ARG A 85 -22.53 -32.48 8.76
C ARG A 85 -22.10 -31.57 7.61
N GLN A 86 -23.04 -30.82 7.01
CA GLN A 86 -22.74 -29.88 5.94
C GLN A 86 -21.83 -28.73 6.43
N VAL A 87 -22.00 -28.25 7.67
CA VAL A 87 -21.08 -27.25 8.24
C VAL A 87 -19.68 -27.82 8.47
N ILE A 88 -19.55 -29.02 9.02
CA ILE A 88 -18.23 -29.66 9.23
C ILE A 88 -17.53 -29.93 7.89
N THR A 89 -18.25 -30.37 6.85
CA THR A 89 -17.66 -30.57 5.52
C THR A 89 -17.35 -29.25 4.81
N LEU A 90 -18.06 -28.15 5.11
CA LEU A 90 -17.70 -26.81 4.64
C LEU A 90 -16.35 -26.37 5.20
N VAL A 91 -16.19 -26.42 6.53
CA VAL A 91 -14.94 -26.08 7.23
C VAL A 91 -13.76 -26.88 6.67
N SER A 92 -13.93 -28.20 6.53
CA SER A 92 -12.90 -29.09 5.96
C SER A 92 -12.58 -28.76 4.50
N ALA A 93 -13.59 -28.45 3.67
CA ALA A 93 -13.38 -28.13 2.26
C ALA A 93 -12.76 -26.75 2.01
N THR A 94 -12.90 -25.78 2.93
CA THR A 94 -12.28 -24.45 2.81
C THR A 94 -10.89 -24.34 3.45
N GLN A 95 -10.48 -25.31 4.28
CA GLN A 95 -9.32 -25.22 5.17
C GLN A 95 -8.00 -24.81 4.49
N SER A 96 -7.80 -25.17 3.22
CA SER A 96 -6.61 -24.80 2.42
C SER A 96 -6.56 -23.33 1.97
N TRP A 97 -7.67 -22.59 2.07
CA TRP A 97 -7.77 -21.17 1.76
C TRP A 97 -8.09 -20.32 2.99
N LEU A 98 -8.93 -20.84 3.90
CA LEU A 98 -9.43 -20.14 5.07
C LEU A 98 -9.76 -21.14 6.19
N ASP A 99 -9.10 -20.98 7.35
CA ASP A 99 -9.43 -21.72 8.57
C ASP A 99 -10.71 -21.15 9.20
N LEU A 100 -11.84 -21.81 8.92
CA LEU A 100 -13.14 -21.36 9.41
C LEU A 100 -13.35 -21.57 10.92
N ASN A 101 -12.43 -22.26 11.59
CA ASN A 101 -12.40 -22.36 13.05
C ASN A 101 -11.80 -21.10 13.71
N SER A 102 -11.08 -20.27 12.95
CA SER A 102 -10.41 -19.06 13.45
C SER A 102 -11.16 -17.76 13.12
N ILE A 103 -12.41 -17.82 12.67
CA ILE A 103 -13.19 -16.62 12.30
C ILE A 103 -13.42 -15.71 13.53
N THR A 104 -13.28 -14.40 13.33
CA THR A 104 -13.49 -13.41 14.39
C THR A 104 -14.86 -12.74 14.27
N ALA A 105 -15.34 -12.17 15.36
CA ALA A 105 -16.49 -11.26 15.32
C ALA A 105 -16.25 -10.13 14.29
N GLY A 106 -17.31 -9.72 13.59
CA GLY A 106 -17.26 -8.79 12.45
C GLY A 106 -16.95 -9.44 11.10
N THR A 107 -16.58 -10.72 11.05
CA THR A 107 -16.43 -11.46 9.78
C THR A 107 -17.77 -11.50 9.04
N ARG A 108 -17.79 -11.15 7.76
CA ARG A 108 -19.00 -11.22 6.91
C ARG A 108 -18.97 -12.42 5.97
N LEU A 109 -20.12 -13.06 5.86
CA LEU A 109 -20.41 -14.21 5.00
C LEU A 109 -21.53 -13.80 4.04
N GLN A 110 -21.45 -14.17 2.77
CA GLN A 110 -22.56 -13.99 1.82
C GLN A 110 -23.15 -15.37 1.50
N LEU A 111 -24.41 -15.57 1.85
CA LEU A 111 -25.18 -16.77 1.53
C LEU A 111 -25.94 -16.55 0.22
N MET A 112 -25.87 -17.53 -0.67
CA MET A 112 -26.79 -17.67 -1.79
C MET A 112 -27.84 -18.71 -1.39
N LEU A 113 -29.12 -18.34 -1.52
CA LEU A 113 -30.26 -19.14 -1.14
C LEU A 113 -31.14 -19.45 -2.36
N ASP A 114 -31.73 -20.64 -2.40
CA ASP A 114 -32.79 -20.97 -3.37
C ASP A 114 -34.17 -20.39 -2.98
N HIS A 115 -35.20 -20.73 -3.75
CA HIS A 115 -36.58 -20.32 -3.50
C HIS A 115 -37.19 -20.93 -2.22
N GLN A 116 -36.56 -21.97 -1.67
CA GLN A 116 -36.91 -22.68 -0.45
C GLN A 116 -36.04 -22.22 0.76
N ARG A 117 -35.26 -21.14 0.57
CA ARG A 117 -34.28 -20.57 1.52
C ARG A 117 -33.22 -21.57 2.01
N GLN A 118 -32.90 -22.60 1.21
CA GLN A 118 -31.76 -23.48 1.46
C GLN A 118 -30.48 -22.89 0.90
N VAL A 119 -29.34 -23.09 1.57
CA VAL A 119 -28.06 -22.55 1.15
C VAL A 119 -27.49 -23.33 -0.04
N THR A 120 -27.45 -22.69 -1.21
CA THR A 120 -26.83 -23.22 -2.44
C THR A 120 -25.35 -22.84 -2.52
N ALA A 121 -24.93 -21.72 -1.92
CA ALA A 121 -23.52 -21.36 -1.83
C ALA A 121 -23.21 -20.49 -0.59
N VAL A 122 -21.98 -20.62 -0.08
CA VAL A 122 -21.38 -19.70 0.91
C VAL A 122 -20.17 -19.03 0.27
N LYS A 123 -20.11 -17.71 0.36
CA LYS A 123 -19.01 -16.88 -0.15
C LYS A 123 -18.27 -16.20 1.02
N PHE A 124 -16.95 -16.20 0.93
CA PHE A 124 -16.03 -15.60 1.91
C PHE A 124 -15.05 -14.67 1.19
N GLN A 125 -14.71 -13.52 1.76
CA GLN A 125 -13.53 -12.77 1.28
C GLN A 125 -12.27 -13.35 1.93
N VAL A 126 -11.29 -13.76 1.12
CA VAL A 126 -9.98 -14.25 1.59
C VAL A 126 -8.82 -13.29 1.30
N GLY A 127 -9.09 -12.21 0.55
CA GLY A 127 -8.18 -11.10 0.34
C GLY A 127 -8.83 -9.98 -0.49
N PHE A 128 -8.10 -8.88 -0.73
CA PHE A 128 -8.54 -7.91 -1.72
C PHE A 128 -8.69 -8.58 -3.09
N ALA A 129 -9.80 -8.30 -3.78
CA ALA A 129 -10.21 -8.93 -5.03
C ALA A 129 -10.24 -10.48 -5.03
N LYS A 130 -10.21 -11.15 -3.87
CA LYS A 130 -10.21 -12.61 -3.75
C LYS A 130 -11.39 -13.10 -2.91
N MET A 131 -12.30 -13.81 -3.57
CA MET A 131 -13.50 -14.40 -2.97
C MET A 131 -13.44 -15.92 -3.08
N LEU A 132 -13.53 -16.62 -1.95
CA LEU A 132 -13.73 -18.06 -1.92
C LEU A 132 -15.22 -18.35 -2.08
N VAL A 133 -15.59 -19.18 -3.06
CA VAL A 133 -16.97 -19.57 -3.33
C VAL A 133 -17.11 -21.07 -3.10
N ALA A 134 -17.84 -21.47 -2.07
CA ALA A 134 -18.19 -22.85 -1.78
C ALA A 134 -19.64 -23.09 -2.23
N ARG A 135 -19.86 -23.91 -3.29
CA ARG A 135 -21.20 -24.31 -3.76
C ARG A 135 -21.58 -25.68 -3.21
N LEU A 136 -22.80 -25.82 -2.71
CA LEU A 136 -23.33 -27.11 -2.22
C LEU A 136 -24.04 -27.83 -3.36
N SER A 137 -23.67 -29.09 -3.62
CA SER A 137 -24.38 -29.97 -4.56
C SER A 137 -24.28 -31.41 -4.11
N LYS A 138 -25.42 -32.10 -3.99
CA LYS A 138 -25.53 -33.51 -3.55
C LYS A 138 -24.71 -33.78 -2.25
N ASP A 139 -24.92 -32.95 -1.24
CA ASP A 139 -24.20 -32.93 0.05
C ASP A 139 -22.66 -32.79 -0.01
N LYS A 140 -22.12 -32.30 -1.13
CA LYS A 140 -20.69 -32.02 -1.30
C LYS A 140 -20.45 -30.55 -1.63
N TRP A 141 -19.48 -29.95 -0.93
CA TRP A 141 -18.99 -28.62 -1.23
C TRP A 141 -17.97 -28.64 -2.35
N HIS A 142 -18.20 -27.81 -3.35
CA HIS A 142 -17.29 -27.57 -4.46
C HIS A 142 -16.74 -26.15 -4.27
N VAL A 143 -15.45 -26.06 -3.96
CA VAL A 143 -14.80 -24.82 -3.51
C VAL A 143 -13.89 -24.28 -4.61
N SER A 144 -14.05 -23.00 -4.95
CA SER A 144 -13.27 -22.30 -5.97
C SER A 144 -12.88 -20.89 -5.50
N GLU A 145 -11.63 -20.49 -5.73
CA GLU A 145 -11.24 -19.07 -5.62
C GLU A 145 -11.70 -18.31 -6.88
N LEU A 146 -12.43 -17.23 -6.69
CA LEU A 146 -12.78 -16.24 -7.71
C LEU A 146 -11.92 -14.98 -7.49
N ASN A 147 -11.14 -14.63 -8.50
CA ASN A 147 -10.43 -13.35 -8.55
C ASN A 147 -11.37 -12.33 -9.24
N MET A 148 -11.65 -11.22 -8.56
CA MET A 148 -12.55 -10.16 -9.04
C MET A 148 -11.81 -9.19 -9.96
N ALA A 149 -12.52 -8.59 -10.92
CA ALA A 149 -11.97 -7.53 -11.77
C ALA A 149 -11.63 -6.27 -10.94
N THR A 150 -10.50 -5.64 -11.26
CA THR A 150 -9.98 -4.46 -10.57
C THR A 150 -9.51 -3.40 -11.54
N GLU A 151 -9.82 -2.14 -11.24
CA GLU A 151 -9.23 -0.97 -11.89
C GLU A 151 -8.07 -0.41 -11.05
N HIS A 152 -6.99 -0.02 -11.71
CA HIS A 152 -5.96 0.82 -11.10
C HIS A 152 -6.40 2.29 -11.16
N VAL A 153 -6.58 2.91 -10.00
CA VAL A 153 -6.98 4.32 -9.87
C VAL A 153 -5.93 5.12 -9.10
N ILE A 154 -5.82 6.40 -9.43
CA ILE A 154 -4.93 7.33 -8.74
C ILE A 154 -5.81 8.27 -7.91
N ARG A 155 -5.57 8.29 -6.60
CA ARG A 155 -6.33 9.10 -5.63
C ARG A 155 -5.50 10.30 -5.20
N TYR A 156 -6.08 11.48 -5.36
CA TYR A 156 -5.60 12.73 -4.78
C TYR A 156 -6.45 13.05 -3.54
N VAL A 157 -5.81 13.42 -2.43
CA VAL A 157 -6.50 13.87 -1.22
C VAL A 157 -5.77 15.09 -0.66
N LYS A 158 -6.52 16.15 -0.37
CA LYS A 158 -6.06 17.35 0.34
C LYS A 158 -6.72 17.41 1.71
N VAL A 159 -5.94 17.71 2.75
CA VAL A 159 -6.34 17.61 4.16
C VAL A 159 -5.81 18.80 4.94
N GLU A 160 -6.68 19.52 5.66
CA GLU A 160 -6.23 20.46 6.70
C GLU A 160 -5.72 19.65 7.90
N VAL A 161 -4.48 19.92 8.29
CA VAL A 161 -3.80 19.28 9.40
C VAL A 161 -4.05 20.11 10.67
N GLY A 162 -4.61 19.45 11.68
CA GLY A 162 -4.67 19.97 13.04
C GLY A 162 -3.61 19.31 13.93
N ASN A 163 -3.95 19.13 15.21
CA ASN A 163 -3.04 18.61 16.23
C ASN A 163 -2.55 17.15 16.02
N SER A 164 -3.07 16.43 15.01
CA SER A 164 -2.62 15.07 14.68
C SER A 164 -2.82 14.76 13.19
N LEU A 165 -1.75 14.89 12.40
CA LEU A 165 -1.75 14.51 10.98
C LEU A 165 -2.24 13.08 10.74
N PHE A 166 -1.98 12.13 11.64
CA PHE A 166 -2.50 10.76 11.51
C PHE A 166 -4.03 10.74 11.58
N ASN A 167 -4.62 11.43 12.55
CA ASN A 167 -6.07 11.44 12.75
C ASN A 167 -6.77 12.24 11.65
N ASN A 168 -6.21 13.40 11.27
CA ASN A 168 -6.72 14.22 10.17
C ASN A 168 -6.70 13.46 8.83
N ALA A 169 -5.60 12.76 8.51
CA ALA A 169 -5.50 11.95 7.30
C ALA A 169 -6.45 10.74 7.31
N LEU A 170 -6.64 10.09 8.47
CA LEU A 170 -7.56 8.97 8.63
C LEU A 170 -9.03 9.39 8.50
N ALA A 171 -9.38 10.59 8.99
CA ALA A 171 -10.70 11.18 8.83
C ALA A 171 -10.99 11.70 7.41
N ALA A 172 -9.97 11.74 6.54
CA ALA A 172 -10.08 12.06 5.12
C ALA A 172 -9.88 10.81 4.23
N ASP A 173 -10.24 9.63 4.77
CA ASP A 173 -10.20 8.32 4.10
C ASP A 173 -8.83 7.91 3.49
N ILE A 174 -7.73 8.55 3.89
CA ILE A 174 -6.40 8.13 3.45
C ILE A 174 -6.06 6.79 4.12
N PRO A 175 -5.78 5.70 3.37
CA PRO A 175 -5.58 4.39 3.97
C PRO A 175 -4.38 4.37 4.93
N VAL A 176 -4.52 3.71 6.07
CA VAL A 176 -3.50 3.66 7.15
C VAL A 176 -2.09 3.26 6.66
N GLY A 177 -2.00 2.41 5.62
CA GLY A 177 -0.72 2.07 4.98
C GLY A 177 -0.05 3.27 4.29
N ILE A 178 -0.83 4.12 3.61
CA ILE A 178 -0.37 5.38 3.00
C ILE A 178 0.00 6.40 4.09
N ILE A 179 -0.82 6.56 5.14
CA ILE A 179 -0.52 7.47 6.27
C ILE A 179 0.82 7.08 6.92
N ASN A 180 1.02 5.79 7.23
CA ASN A 180 2.27 5.32 7.83
C ASN A 180 3.47 5.51 6.89
N LYS A 181 3.31 5.26 5.59
CA LYS A 181 4.37 5.49 4.59
C LYS A 181 4.73 6.98 4.47
N LEU A 182 3.73 7.84 4.54
CA LEU A 182 3.84 9.30 4.48
C LEU A 182 4.57 9.87 5.72
N ILE A 183 4.15 9.45 6.91
CA ILE A 183 4.83 9.80 8.17
C ILE A 183 6.29 9.35 8.12
N LEU A 184 6.55 8.11 7.67
CA LEU A 184 7.90 7.57 7.54
C LEU A 184 8.80 8.46 6.66
N VAL A 185 8.37 8.84 5.45
CA VAL A 185 9.22 9.62 4.53
C VAL A 185 9.44 11.06 5.02
N MET A 186 8.40 11.74 5.54
CA MET A 186 8.50 13.13 5.99
C MET A 186 9.17 13.30 7.38
N SER A 187 9.16 12.27 8.24
CA SER A 187 9.77 12.30 9.59
C SER A 187 11.29 12.59 9.61
N HIS A 188 11.97 12.44 8.47
CA HIS A 188 13.38 12.80 8.32
C HIS A 188 13.61 14.32 8.39
N ARG A 189 12.59 15.14 8.09
CA ARG A 189 12.68 16.60 8.00
C ARG A 189 11.69 17.37 8.88
N ILE A 190 10.51 16.81 9.17
CA ILE A 190 9.45 17.48 9.93
C ILE A 190 9.28 16.79 11.30
N ASP A 191 9.49 17.54 12.38
CA ASP A 191 9.10 17.12 13.74
C ASP A 191 7.59 17.39 13.90
N PHE A 192 6.77 16.40 13.50
CA PHE A 192 5.31 16.51 13.49
C PHE A 192 4.68 16.89 14.84
N GLN A 193 5.40 16.75 15.97
CA GLN A 193 4.87 17.10 17.28
C GLN A 193 5.14 18.54 17.70
N ARG A 194 6.11 19.20 17.07
CA ARG A 194 6.53 20.56 17.40
C ARG A 194 6.17 21.57 16.34
N MET A 195 6.17 21.13 15.09
CA MET A 195 6.01 22.01 13.94
C MET A 195 4.58 22.04 13.41
N LEU A 196 3.77 20.99 13.67
CA LEU A 196 2.37 21.00 13.24
C LEU A 196 1.58 22.04 14.02
N HIS A 197 0.88 22.87 13.28
CA HIS A 197 -0.06 23.87 13.76
C HIS A 197 -1.42 23.66 13.11
N LYS A 198 -2.46 24.27 13.69
CA LYS A 198 -3.77 24.36 13.03
C LYS A 198 -3.60 25.17 11.73
N ASN A 199 -4.33 24.79 10.68
CA ASN A 199 -4.24 25.34 9.32
C ASN A 199 -2.97 24.93 8.54
N ASP A 200 -2.15 23.99 9.03
CA ASP A 200 -1.13 23.35 8.18
C ASP A 200 -1.81 22.50 7.10
N GLU A 201 -1.17 22.28 5.95
CA GLU A 201 -1.82 21.67 4.78
C GLU A 201 -1.08 20.44 4.27
N LEU A 202 -1.81 19.34 4.11
CA LEU A 202 -1.32 18.10 3.52
C LEU A 202 -2.00 17.84 2.16
N GLU A 203 -1.20 17.57 1.13
CA GLU A 203 -1.65 17.00 -0.15
C GLU A 203 -0.98 15.63 -0.37
N VAL A 204 -1.73 14.65 -0.86
CA VAL A 204 -1.27 13.28 -1.12
C VAL A 204 -1.75 12.82 -2.49
N LEU A 205 -0.87 12.20 -3.28
CA LEU A 205 -1.25 11.40 -4.46
C LEU A 205 -0.80 9.96 -4.24
N TYR A 206 -1.70 8.99 -4.40
CA TYR A 206 -1.37 7.57 -4.25
C TYR A 206 -2.11 6.67 -5.26
N ASP A 207 -1.43 5.60 -5.67
CA ASP A 207 -2.02 4.50 -6.42
C ASP A 207 -2.86 3.63 -5.49
N ALA A 208 -4.05 3.23 -5.95
CA ALA A 208 -4.85 2.17 -5.36
C ALA A 208 -5.44 1.30 -6.46
N GLU A 209 -5.72 0.05 -6.13
CA GLU A 209 -6.68 -0.74 -6.91
C GLU A 209 -8.06 -0.62 -6.26
N VAL A 210 -9.10 -0.60 -7.08
CA VAL A 210 -10.50 -0.70 -6.65
C VAL A 210 -11.16 -1.86 -7.38
N LEU A 211 -12.17 -2.47 -6.76
CA LEU A 211 -13.01 -3.45 -7.43
C LEU A 211 -13.83 -2.75 -8.53
N SER A 212 -13.90 -3.33 -9.72
CA SER A 212 -14.73 -2.79 -10.82
C SER A 212 -16.24 -2.94 -10.55
N THR A 213 -16.61 -3.88 -9.69
CA THR A 213 -17.98 -4.06 -9.19
C THR A 213 -17.98 -3.94 -7.67
N GLN A 214 -19.04 -3.35 -7.10
CA GLN A 214 -19.18 -3.27 -5.64
C GLN A 214 -19.29 -4.68 -5.05
N SER A 215 -18.43 -5.02 -4.09
CA SER A 215 -18.53 -6.27 -3.34
C SER A 215 -19.39 -6.07 -2.10
N LEU A 216 -20.36 -6.96 -1.87
CA LEU A 216 -21.09 -7.03 -0.61
C LEU A 216 -20.21 -7.51 0.56
N LEU A 217 -19.03 -8.08 0.25
CA LEU A 217 -18.03 -8.52 1.22
C LEU A 217 -16.78 -7.64 1.20
N GLY A 218 -16.60 -6.91 2.30
CA GLY A 218 -15.36 -6.27 2.75
C GLY A 218 -14.73 -5.24 1.79
N LEU A 219 -13.41 -5.35 1.58
CA LEU A 219 -12.56 -4.26 1.07
C LEU A 219 -12.80 -3.95 -0.41
N GLN A 220 -13.34 -2.76 -0.68
CA GLN A 220 -13.58 -2.23 -2.03
C GLN A 220 -12.31 -1.68 -2.70
N SER A 221 -11.27 -1.37 -1.92
CA SER A 221 -10.02 -0.79 -2.41
C SER A 221 -8.80 -1.34 -1.68
N MET A 222 -7.63 -1.25 -2.33
CA MET A 222 -6.34 -1.62 -1.78
C MET A 222 -5.28 -0.57 -2.16
N PRO A 223 -4.71 0.17 -1.20
CA PRO A 223 -3.62 1.10 -1.48
C PRO A 223 -2.37 0.36 -2.00
N ARG A 224 -1.74 0.89 -3.05
CA ARG A 224 -0.54 0.31 -3.68
C ARG A 224 0.72 1.14 -3.44
N ALA A 225 0.75 2.41 -3.81
CA ALA A 225 1.96 3.24 -3.70
C ALA A 225 1.69 4.72 -3.43
N LEU A 226 2.37 5.31 -2.45
CA LEU A 226 2.39 6.76 -2.24
C LEU A 226 3.29 7.42 -3.30
N ARG A 227 2.71 8.07 -4.31
CA ARG A 227 3.43 8.75 -5.40
C ARG A 227 3.93 10.14 -5.04
N TYR A 228 3.11 10.92 -4.34
CA TYR A 228 3.40 12.31 -3.98
C TYR A 228 2.97 12.59 -2.56
N VAL A 229 3.76 13.40 -1.86
CA VAL A 229 3.31 14.09 -0.65
C VAL A 229 3.85 15.51 -0.64
N SER A 230 2.96 16.47 -0.42
CA SER A 230 3.32 17.83 -0.04
C SER A 230 2.75 18.13 1.34
N LEU A 231 3.59 18.65 2.24
CA LEU A 231 3.20 19.07 3.58
C LEU A 231 3.71 20.49 3.84
N SER A 232 2.77 21.42 4.01
CA SER A 232 3.02 22.83 4.33
C SER A 232 2.93 23.01 5.84
N VAL A 233 4.04 23.44 6.44
CA VAL A 233 4.19 23.54 7.91
C VAL A 233 4.68 24.93 8.26
N ALA A 234 3.91 25.71 9.01
CA ALA A 234 4.22 27.10 9.36
C ALA A 234 4.66 27.94 8.12
N GLY A 235 3.90 27.82 7.02
CA GLY A 235 4.17 28.47 5.73
C GLY A 235 5.31 27.86 4.90
N LYS A 236 6.06 26.87 5.42
CA LYS A 236 7.14 26.18 4.69
C LYS A 236 6.62 24.90 4.06
N ARG A 237 6.33 24.95 2.75
CA ARG A 237 5.98 23.79 1.93
C ARG A 237 7.19 22.85 1.78
N GLN A 238 7.01 21.56 2.04
CA GLN A 238 7.95 20.49 1.71
C GLN A 238 7.27 19.51 0.76
N VAL A 239 7.92 19.16 -0.35
CA VAL A 239 7.33 18.35 -1.42
C VAL A 239 8.25 17.18 -1.75
N LEU A 240 7.69 15.96 -1.84
CA LEU A 240 8.38 14.73 -2.17
C LEU A 240 7.68 13.97 -3.29
N TYR A 241 8.47 13.51 -4.26
CA TYR A 241 8.05 12.65 -5.35
C TYR A 241 8.64 11.25 -5.16
N HIS A 242 7.83 10.20 -5.32
CA HIS A 242 8.29 8.83 -5.37
C HIS A 242 8.79 8.52 -6.78
N HIS A 243 9.94 7.87 -6.88
CA HIS A 243 10.49 7.39 -8.14
C HIS A 243 11.17 6.03 -7.92
N LYS A 244 11.16 5.20 -8.96
CA LYS A 244 11.74 3.86 -9.00
C LYS A 244 12.62 3.76 -10.24
N ASP A 245 13.91 3.53 -10.04
CA ASP A 245 14.87 3.41 -11.14
C ASP A 245 14.74 2.07 -11.90
N GLU A 246 15.45 1.96 -13.01
CA GLU A 246 15.51 0.77 -13.87
C GLU A 246 15.98 -0.49 -13.12
N ASN A 247 16.80 -0.35 -12.07
CA ASN A 247 17.26 -1.44 -11.20
C ASN A 247 16.21 -1.83 -10.14
N GLY A 248 15.05 -1.17 -10.14
CA GLY A 248 13.96 -1.39 -9.20
C GLY A 248 14.11 -0.71 -7.84
N LYS A 249 15.15 0.11 -7.64
CA LYS A 249 15.38 0.86 -6.40
C LYS A 249 14.38 2.01 -6.32
N SER A 250 13.43 1.92 -5.39
CA SER A 250 12.42 2.97 -5.18
C SER A 250 12.80 3.88 -4.01
N ALA A 251 12.81 5.19 -4.23
CA ALA A 251 13.11 6.20 -3.22
C ALA A 251 12.22 7.45 -3.38
N TYR A 252 12.28 8.35 -2.41
CA TYR A 252 11.61 9.65 -2.44
C TYR A 252 12.63 10.76 -2.69
N TYR A 253 12.27 11.72 -3.54
CA TYR A 253 13.14 12.77 -4.05
C TYR A 253 12.47 14.14 -3.93
N PHE A 254 13.29 15.19 -3.82
CA PHE A 254 12.88 16.57 -4.06
C PHE A 254 12.88 16.87 -5.57
N ALA A 255 12.23 17.97 -5.96
CA ALA A 255 12.22 18.44 -7.36
C ALA A 255 13.62 18.79 -7.91
N ASP A 256 14.61 19.02 -7.04
CA ASP A 256 16.02 19.25 -7.42
C ASP A 256 16.86 17.97 -7.56
N GLY A 257 16.21 16.80 -7.56
CA GLY A 257 16.85 15.49 -7.74
C GLY A 257 17.51 14.90 -6.48
N LYS A 258 17.53 15.61 -5.35
CA LYS A 258 18.12 15.08 -4.10
C LYS A 258 17.20 14.03 -3.47
N VAL A 259 17.77 12.91 -3.02
CA VAL A 259 17.06 11.89 -2.23
C VAL A 259 16.67 12.46 -0.87
N ALA A 260 15.43 12.25 -0.47
CA ALA A 260 14.82 12.81 0.74
C ALA A 260 14.83 11.89 1.96
N GLN A 261 14.97 10.58 1.75
CA GLN A 261 15.14 9.62 2.83
C GLN A 261 16.53 9.83 3.45
N SER A 262 16.57 10.32 4.69
CA SER A 262 17.78 10.21 5.50
C SER A 262 18.03 8.73 5.81
N PHE A 263 19.31 8.38 5.88
CA PHE A 263 19.78 7.04 6.18
C PHE A 263 19.27 6.49 7.53
N LEU A 264 18.88 7.38 8.46
CA LEU A 264 18.17 7.04 9.70
C LEU A 264 16.98 7.98 9.97
N LEU A 265 15.88 7.42 10.50
CA LEU A 265 14.77 8.17 11.09
C LEU A 265 15.24 8.97 12.32
N LYS A 266 14.72 10.19 12.48
CA LYS A 266 14.97 11.02 13.68
C LYS A 266 14.07 10.63 14.86
N THR A 267 12.84 10.20 14.57
CA THR A 267 11.81 9.79 15.55
C THR A 267 11.29 8.40 15.19
N PRO A 268 11.75 7.32 15.86
CA PRO A 268 11.47 5.93 15.46
C PRO A 268 10.17 5.33 16.05
N LEU A 269 9.17 6.15 16.40
CA LEU A 269 7.83 5.70 16.81
C LEU A 269 6.79 6.82 16.61
N ASN A 270 5.54 6.44 16.39
CA ASN A 270 4.44 7.38 16.20
C ASN A 270 3.94 7.95 17.55
N GLY A 271 3.46 9.19 17.56
CA GLY A 271 2.80 9.80 18.72
C GLY A 271 3.72 10.19 19.89
N ALA A 272 5.05 10.10 19.75
CA ALA A 272 5.96 10.33 20.87
C ALA A 272 6.45 11.77 21.05
N ARG A 273 6.24 12.29 22.26
CA ARG A 273 6.73 13.61 22.68
C ARG A 273 8.17 13.51 23.16
N LEU A 274 9.07 14.29 22.56
CA LEU A 274 10.44 14.39 23.07
C LEU A 274 10.41 14.97 24.50
N SER A 275 10.79 14.16 25.47
CA SER A 275 10.86 14.50 26.90
C SER A 275 12.27 14.88 27.35
N SER A 276 13.31 14.42 26.64
CA SER A 276 14.70 14.84 26.87
C SER A 276 15.57 14.81 25.62
N THR A 277 16.47 15.78 25.49
CA THR A 277 17.41 15.93 24.39
C THR A 277 18.78 15.30 24.70
N PHE A 278 19.58 15.10 23.65
CA PHE A 278 21.00 14.75 23.77
C PHE A 278 21.79 15.92 24.39
N GLY A 279 22.75 15.63 25.28
CA GLY A 279 23.65 16.65 25.86
C GLY A 279 23.86 16.54 27.38
N LYS A 280 24.58 17.50 27.98
CA LYS A 280 24.80 17.57 29.43
C LYS A 280 23.49 17.95 30.15
N ARG A 281 22.97 17.11 31.04
CA ARG A 281 21.82 17.42 31.92
C ARG A 281 22.02 16.90 33.34
N LYS A 282 21.38 17.53 34.33
CA LYS A 282 21.33 17.02 35.71
C LYS A 282 20.59 15.66 35.72
N HIS A 283 21.19 14.63 36.30
CA HIS A 283 20.63 13.28 36.26
C HIS A 283 19.53 13.11 37.32
N PRO A 284 18.26 12.87 36.95
CA PRO A 284 17.12 12.99 37.87
C PRO A 284 17.04 11.91 38.96
N ILE A 285 17.87 10.87 38.89
CA ILE A 285 18.05 9.85 39.95
C ILE A 285 19.34 10.07 40.76
N LEU A 286 20.36 10.73 40.18
CA LEU A 286 21.74 10.72 40.73
C LEU A 286 22.28 12.12 41.11
N GLY A 287 21.50 13.18 40.91
CA GLY A 287 21.84 14.55 41.34
C GLY A 287 22.91 15.27 40.52
N PHE A 288 23.92 14.58 39.98
CA PHE A 288 25.03 15.19 39.23
C PHE A 288 24.77 15.38 37.73
N THR A 289 25.53 16.25 37.08
CA THR A 289 25.43 16.51 35.62
C THR A 289 26.07 15.37 34.82
N ARG A 290 25.28 14.71 33.98
CA ARG A 290 25.69 13.58 33.13
C ARG A 290 25.40 13.90 31.67
N ILE A 291 26.22 13.40 30.73
CA ILE A 291 25.88 13.44 29.31
C ILE A 291 24.80 12.40 29.02
N HIS A 292 23.66 12.88 28.55
CA HIS A 292 22.61 12.11 27.95
C HIS A 292 22.97 11.80 26.49
N LYS A 293 23.06 10.51 26.15
CA LYS A 293 23.61 10.00 24.89
C LYS A 293 22.57 9.75 23.80
N GLY A 294 21.31 10.06 24.07
CA GLY A 294 20.20 9.81 23.17
C GLY A 294 19.09 10.85 23.28
N LEU A 295 17.93 10.48 22.75
CA LEU A 295 16.67 11.20 22.80
C LEU A 295 15.66 10.38 23.60
N ASP A 296 14.96 11.02 24.54
CA ASP A 296 13.90 10.39 25.31
C ASP A 296 12.55 10.78 24.71
N PHE A 297 11.74 9.78 24.34
CA PHE A 297 10.50 9.91 23.58
C PHE A 297 9.32 9.31 24.37
N GLY A 298 8.54 10.15 25.04
CA GLY A 298 7.38 9.73 25.82
C GLY A 298 6.15 9.44 24.96
N ALA A 299 5.61 8.22 25.06
CA ALA A 299 4.36 7.80 24.42
C ALA A 299 3.65 6.74 25.31
N PRO A 300 2.42 6.30 24.96
CA PRO A 300 1.77 5.18 25.64
C PRO A 300 2.62 3.89 25.64
N VAL A 301 2.48 3.10 26.70
CA VAL A 301 3.04 1.73 26.73
C VAL A 301 2.30 0.89 25.68
N GLY A 302 3.04 0.06 24.95
CA GLY A 302 2.54 -0.67 23.79
C GLY A 302 2.71 0.04 22.44
N THR A 303 3.05 1.33 22.39
CA THR A 303 3.31 2.02 21.12
C THR A 303 4.40 1.30 20.30
N PRO A 304 4.15 0.94 19.02
CA PRO A 304 5.15 0.29 18.16
C PRO A 304 6.39 1.16 17.95
N ILE A 305 7.56 0.53 18.08
CA ILE A 305 8.87 1.13 17.80
C ILE A 305 9.40 0.53 16.49
N PHE A 306 9.91 1.38 15.62
CA PHE A 306 10.40 1.03 14.29
C PHE A 306 11.93 1.02 14.21
N ALA A 307 12.49 0.21 13.31
CA ALA A 307 13.89 0.34 12.90
C ALA A 307 14.10 1.67 12.17
N ALA A 308 15.05 2.48 12.63
CA ALA A 308 15.36 3.79 12.05
C ALA A 308 15.98 3.72 10.64
N GLY A 309 16.57 2.59 10.26
CA GLY A 309 17.18 2.38 8.95
C GLY A 309 17.29 0.89 8.63
N ASP A 310 17.56 0.57 7.37
CA ASP A 310 17.89 -0.80 6.97
C ASP A 310 19.15 -1.29 7.72
N GLY A 311 19.16 -2.54 8.16
CA GLY A 311 20.27 -3.04 8.97
C GLY A 311 20.11 -4.47 9.49
N ILE A 312 21.03 -4.85 10.37
CA ILE A 312 21.08 -6.16 11.04
C ILE A 312 20.98 -5.93 12.55
N VAL A 313 20.04 -6.61 13.21
CA VAL A 313 19.91 -6.61 14.66
C VAL A 313 21.15 -7.28 15.26
N LEU A 314 21.98 -6.52 15.97
CA LEU A 314 23.12 -7.03 16.74
C LEU A 314 22.66 -7.68 18.05
N LYS A 315 21.70 -7.05 18.74
CA LYS A 315 21.15 -7.52 20.02
C LYS A 315 19.66 -7.20 20.11
N ALA A 316 18.88 -8.12 20.64
CA ALA A 316 17.51 -7.91 21.11
C ALA A 316 17.40 -8.68 22.44
N ASN A 317 17.74 -8.02 23.55
CA ASN A 317 17.95 -8.67 24.85
C ASN A 317 17.83 -7.68 26.03
N TRP A 318 17.91 -8.21 27.25
CA TRP A 318 18.07 -7.37 28.44
C TRP A 318 19.43 -6.66 28.46
N GLY A 319 19.42 -5.39 28.86
CA GLY A 319 20.54 -4.46 28.73
C GLY A 319 20.96 -3.77 30.03
N GLY A 320 20.57 -4.30 31.20
CA GLY A 320 20.83 -3.66 32.48
C GLY A 320 19.97 -2.41 32.65
N SER A 321 20.58 -1.23 32.82
CA SER A 321 19.86 0.04 32.95
C SER A 321 18.94 0.35 31.77
N PHE A 322 19.24 -0.15 30.58
CA PHE A 322 18.41 0.00 29.37
C PHE A 322 17.16 -0.89 29.35
N GLY A 323 16.96 -1.80 30.33
CA GLY A 323 15.85 -2.75 30.31
C GLY A 323 15.91 -3.69 29.11
N ASN A 324 14.76 -4.02 28.52
CA ASN A 324 14.72 -4.66 27.20
C ASN A 324 15.18 -3.65 26.14
N ARG A 325 16.16 -4.04 25.33
CA ARG A 325 16.71 -3.19 24.28
C ARG A 325 16.90 -3.93 22.95
N VAL A 326 16.83 -3.16 21.87
CA VAL A 326 17.31 -3.55 20.54
C VAL A 326 18.53 -2.70 20.18
N LEU A 327 19.52 -3.30 19.53
CA LEU A 327 20.68 -2.64 18.94
C LEU A 327 20.81 -3.09 17.49
N ILE A 328 20.79 -2.16 16.54
CA ILE A 328 20.87 -2.41 15.10
C ILE A 328 22.19 -1.86 14.55
N GLN A 329 22.88 -2.65 13.74
CA GLN A 329 23.97 -2.20 12.88
C GLN A 329 23.41 -1.80 11.52
N HIS A 330 23.75 -0.60 11.08
CA HIS A 330 23.47 -0.13 9.72
C HIS A 330 24.78 -0.06 8.92
N GLN A 331 24.70 0.25 7.62
CA GLN A 331 25.85 0.60 6.80
C GLN A 331 26.62 1.83 7.35
N HIS A 332 27.78 2.14 6.75
CA HIS A 332 28.58 3.34 7.03
C HIS A 332 28.99 3.52 8.50
N GLY A 333 29.10 2.42 9.27
CA GLY A 333 29.53 2.44 10.67
C GLY A 333 28.50 2.96 11.69
N TYR A 334 27.26 3.22 11.26
CA TYR A 334 26.19 3.66 12.16
C TYR A 334 25.57 2.50 12.95
N ARG A 335 25.16 2.80 14.19
CA ARG A 335 24.32 1.92 15.02
C ARG A 335 23.18 2.70 15.65
N THR A 336 22.05 2.05 15.88
CA THR A 336 20.94 2.62 16.66
C THR A 336 20.56 1.72 17.82
N LEU A 337 20.31 2.31 18.98
CA LEU A 337 19.90 1.64 20.21
C LEU A 337 18.52 2.13 20.63
N TYR A 338 17.66 1.18 21.02
CA TYR A 338 16.28 1.40 21.46
C TYR A 338 16.13 0.72 22.81
N ALA A 339 15.71 1.43 23.85
CA ALA A 339 15.68 0.94 25.23
C ALA A 339 14.35 1.19 25.94
N HIS A 340 14.19 0.55 27.10
CA HIS A 340 12.99 0.56 27.95
C HIS A 340 11.75 -0.12 27.35
N LEU A 341 11.93 -0.98 26.33
CA LEU A 341 10.85 -1.71 25.65
C LEU A 341 10.06 -2.58 26.63
N GLN A 342 8.77 -2.82 26.38
CA GLN A 342 8.03 -3.89 27.07
C GLN A 342 8.37 -5.26 26.50
N GLY A 343 8.61 -5.35 25.19
CA GLY A 343 8.94 -6.58 24.48
C GLY A 343 9.32 -6.36 23.02
N PHE A 344 9.78 -7.41 22.37
CA PHE A 344 10.24 -7.42 20.98
C PHE A 344 9.14 -7.87 20.01
N ALA A 345 9.21 -7.46 18.75
CA ALA A 345 8.27 -7.94 17.73
C ALA A 345 8.61 -9.36 17.27
N LYS A 346 7.63 -10.09 16.71
CA LYS A 346 7.77 -11.50 16.31
C LYS A 346 8.95 -11.70 15.36
N GLY A 347 9.91 -12.55 15.76
CA GLY A 347 11.10 -12.87 14.96
C GLY A 347 12.28 -11.90 15.08
N ILE A 348 12.19 -10.84 15.90
CA ILE A 348 13.30 -9.93 16.17
C ILE A 348 14.29 -10.58 17.15
N LYS A 349 15.46 -10.93 16.63
CA LYS A 349 16.58 -11.53 17.38
C LYS A 349 17.92 -11.15 16.74
N ALA A 350 19.03 -11.41 17.43
CA ALA A 350 20.37 -11.18 16.89
C ALA A 350 20.55 -11.90 15.52
N GLY A 351 21.26 -11.23 14.60
CA GLY A 351 21.46 -11.68 13.22
C GLY A 351 20.28 -11.41 12.26
N ARG A 352 19.10 -10.97 12.75
CA ARG A 352 17.95 -10.70 11.88
C ARG A 352 18.14 -9.41 11.08
N GLN A 353 18.02 -9.50 9.76
CA GLN A 353 17.86 -8.32 8.89
C GLN A 353 16.52 -7.63 9.14
N VAL A 354 16.53 -6.31 9.16
CA VAL A 354 15.37 -5.43 9.35
C VAL A 354 15.40 -4.27 8.35
N LYS A 355 14.22 -3.81 7.92
CA LYS A 355 14.06 -2.65 7.03
C LYS A 355 13.68 -1.38 7.80
N GLN A 356 14.01 -0.20 7.28
CA GLN A 356 13.54 1.09 7.79
C GLN A 356 12.01 1.09 7.92
N GLY A 357 11.48 1.52 9.07
CA GLY A 357 10.04 1.51 9.35
C GLY A 357 9.47 0.16 9.77
N GLN A 358 10.24 -0.93 9.78
CA GLN A 358 9.79 -2.22 10.31
C GLN A 358 9.64 -2.16 11.84
N VAL A 359 8.53 -2.66 12.38
CA VAL A 359 8.35 -2.78 13.84
C VAL A 359 9.38 -3.75 14.42
N ILE A 360 10.14 -3.28 15.41
CA ILE A 360 11.17 -4.06 16.13
C ILE A 360 10.75 -4.43 17.56
N GLY A 361 9.79 -3.72 18.13
CA GLY A 361 9.31 -3.94 19.49
C GLY A 361 8.27 -2.89 19.89
N PHE A 362 7.97 -2.84 21.18
CA PHE A 362 6.90 -2.00 21.72
C PHE A 362 7.40 -1.22 22.95
N LEU A 363 6.99 0.04 23.09
CA LEU A 363 7.39 0.92 24.19
C LEU A 363 6.93 0.35 25.54
N GLY A 364 7.77 0.48 26.57
CA GLY A 364 7.49 0.01 27.92
C GLY A 364 7.96 1.01 28.98
N ASN A 365 8.42 0.47 30.11
CA ASN A 365 9.12 1.21 31.15
C ASN A 365 10.15 0.32 31.86
N THR A 366 10.87 -0.54 31.11
CA THR A 366 11.76 -1.55 31.69
C THR A 366 13.16 -1.02 31.99
N GLY A 367 13.86 -1.60 32.97
CA GLY A 367 15.18 -1.13 33.40
C GLY A 367 15.09 0.13 34.26
N MET A 368 16.08 1.02 34.17
CA MET A 368 16.17 2.22 34.99
C MET A 368 15.46 3.40 34.30
N SER A 369 14.12 3.41 34.35
CA SER A 369 13.26 4.46 33.78
C SER A 369 12.26 5.02 34.80
N GLN A 370 12.21 6.35 34.93
CA GLN A 370 11.27 7.04 35.83
C GLN A 370 9.89 7.32 35.19
N ALA A 371 9.77 7.25 33.87
CA ALA A 371 8.53 7.57 33.15
C ALA A 371 8.46 6.82 31.82
N ARG A 372 7.24 6.53 31.34
CA ARG A 372 7.01 5.80 30.08
C ARG A 372 7.63 6.54 28.89
N HIS A 373 8.75 6.03 28.37
CA HIS A 373 9.45 6.58 27.20
C HIS A 373 10.28 5.51 26.48
N LEU A 374 10.53 5.72 25.18
CA LEU A 374 11.65 5.11 24.47
C LEU A 374 12.88 5.97 24.71
N HIS A 375 14.00 5.36 25.11
CA HIS A 375 15.32 5.98 25.00
C HIS A 375 15.99 5.52 23.69
N TYR A 376 16.37 6.49 22.84
CA TYR A 376 16.92 6.27 21.50
C TYR A 376 18.32 6.90 21.35
N GLU A 377 19.36 6.08 21.20
CA GLU A 377 20.72 6.55 20.87
C GLU A 377 21.04 6.29 19.39
N VAL A 378 21.71 7.23 18.73
CA VAL A 378 22.38 7.01 17.45
C VAL A 378 23.89 7.09 17.68
N HIS A 379 24.63 6.13 17.13
CA HIS A 379 26.09 6.07 17.21
C HIS A 379 26.69 6.06 15.81
N LYS A 380 27.81 6.75 15.62
CA LYS A 380 28.67 6.66 14.44
C LYS A 380 30.06 6.21 14.88
N ASP A 381 30.55 5.13 14.30
CA ASP A 381 31.89 4.56 14.56
C ASP A 381 32.19 4.34 16.06
N GLY A 382 31.16 3.91 16.80
CA GLY A 382 31.21 3.65 18.24
C GLY A 382 31.01 4.87 19.15
N ARG A 383 30.85 6.07 18.61
CA ARG A 383 30.58 7.31 19.37
C ARG A 383 29.11 7.72 19.26
N ALA A 384 28.46 8.00 20.38
CA ALA A 384 27.09 8.52 20.40
C ALA A 384 27.05 9.96 19.86
N ILE A 385 26.07 10.25 18.99
CA ILE A 385 25.86 11.55 18.32
C ILE A 385 24.43 12.04 18.53
N ASN A 386 24.20 13.35 18.44
CA ASN A 386 22.85 13.92 18.57
C ASN A 386 21.97 13.54 17.36
N PRO A 387 20.90 12.73 17.51
CA PRO A 387 20.09 12.27 16.39
C PRO A 387 19.36 13.40 15.65
N LEU A 388 19.12 14.54 16.30
CA LEU A 388 18.51 15.71 15.67
C LEU A 388 19.43 16.30 14.58
N HIS A 389 20.75 16.23 14.79
CA HIS A 389 21.80 16.73 13.89
C HIS A 389 22.24 15.69 12.85
N LEU A 390 21.44 14.63 12.61
CA LEU A 390 21.65 13.77 11.44
C LEU A 390 21.40 14.58 10.17
N ASP A 391 22.47 14.83 9.42
CA ASP A 391 22.44 15.45 8.10
C ASP A 391 21.79 14.54 7.07
N SER A 392 20.77 15.04 6.38
CA SER A 392 20.14 14.38 5.23
C SER A 392 21.11 14.17 4.05
N ASN A 393 22.20 14.94 4.02
CA ASN A 393 23.15 14.97 2.91
C ASN A 393 23.96 13.66 2.75
N TYR A 394 24.04 12.78 3.76
CA TYR A 394 24.95 11.63 3.71
C TYR A 394 24.63 10.61 2.60
N VAL A 395 23.40 10.62 2.07
CA VAL A 395 22.99 9.76 0.94
C VAL A 395 23.55 10.23 -0.42
N SER A 396 24.12 11.44 -0.51
CA SER A 396 24.59 12.03 -1.78
C SER A 396 25.90 11.46 -2.35
N HIS A 397 26.46 10.40 -1.75
CA HIS A 397 27.66 9.73 -2.29
C HIS A 397 27.38 8.97 -3.59
N ASN A 398 26.13 8.56 -3.84
CA ASN A 398 25.66 8.23 -5.18
C ASN A 398 25.03 9.49 -5.78
N LYS A 399 25.84 10.32 -6.44
CA LYS A 399 25.35 11.42 -7.27
C LYS A 399 24.45 10.81 -8.36
N VAL A 400 23.19 11.21 -8.41
CA VAL A 400 22.19 10.70 -9.36
C VAL A 400 22.72 10.93 -10.79
N THR A 401 22.73 9.89 -11.63
CA THR A 401 23.26 10.02 -13.00
C THR A 401 22.36 10.90 -13.85
N GLU A 402 22.87 11.44 -14.97
CA GLU A 402 22.06 12.28 -15.86
C GLU A 402 20.85 11.53 -16.43
N GLN A 403 21.00 10.22 -16.72
CA GLN A 403 19.89 9.33 -17.08
C GLN A 403 18.85 9.21 -15.97
N GLN A 404 19.28 8.98 -14.72
CA GLN A 404 18.38 8.89 -13.57
C GLN A 404 17.69 10.23 -13.25
N LEU A 405 18.38 11.36 -13.43
CA LEU A 405 17.80 12.71 -13.33
C LEU A 405 16.75 12.92 -14.42
N ALA A 406 17.03 12.58 -15.67
CA ALA A 406 16.06 12.68 -16.77
C ALA A 406 14.84 11.77 -16.55
N GLN A 407 15.05 10.55 -16.02
CA GLN A 407 13.96 9.62 -15.68
C GLN A 407 13.09 10.17 -14.53
N LEU A 408 13.71 10.72 -13.48
CA LEU A 408 13.03 11.37 -12.36
C LEU A 408 12.25 12.62 -12.82
N SER A 409 12.82 13.47 -13.68
CA SER A 409 12.13 14.64 -14.23
C SER A 409 10.87 14.26 -15.02
N ARG A 410 10.88 13.12 -15.74
CA ARG A 410 9.66 12.58 -16.38
C ARG A 410 8.63 12.14 -15.33
N THR A 411 9.03 11.44 -14.27
CA THR A 411 8.13 11.06 -13.17
C THR A 411 7.54 12.29 -12.43
N ILE A 412 8.34 13.34 -12.24
CA ILE A 412 7.87 14.62 -11.66
C ILE A 412 6.80 15.25 -12.56
N ALA A 413 7.08 15.40 -13.85
CA ALA A 413 6.12 15.96 -14.81
C ALA A 413 4.83 15.13 -14.92
N GLU A 414 4.92 13.79 -14.90
CA GLU A 414 3.77 12.87 -14.87
C GLU A 414 2.90 13.08 -13.61
N ILE A 415 3.52 13.33 -12.46
CA ILE A 415 2.83 13.58 -11.18
C ILE A 415 2.22 14.99 -11.15
N ASP A 416 2.98 16.02 -11.53
CA ASP A 416 2.52 17.41 -11.54
C ASP A 416 1.37 17.63 -12.54
N ALA A 417 1.37 16.94 -13.68
CA ALA A 417 0.27 16.94 -14.64
C ALA A 417 -1.02 16.28 -14.10
N ARG A 418 -0.91 15.28 -13.21
CA ARG A 418 -2.10 14.74 -12.50
C ARG A 418 -2.55 15.65 -11.37
N LEU A 419 -1.62 16.32 -10.70
CA LEU A 419 -1.93 17.29 -9.64
C LEU A 419 -2.58 18.57 -10.18
N SER A 420 -2.28 19.02 -11.40
CA SER A 420 -2.99 20.14 -12.02
C SER A 420 -4.46 19.79 -12.32
N ILE A 421 -4.71 18.60 -12.90
CA ILE A 421 -6.06 18.07 -13.14
C ILE A 421 -6.83 17.96 -11.81
N ALA A 422 -6.29 17.23 -10.83
CA ALA A 422 -6.94 16.94 -9.55
C ALA A 422 -7.12 18.15 -8.62
N ARG A 423 -6.52 19.30 -8.93
CA ARG A 423 -6.76 20.60 -8.26
C ARG A 423 -7.72 21.51 -9.02
N SER A 424 -8.04 21.18 -10.27
CA SER A 424 -8.92 21.98 -11.15
C SER A 424 -10.36 21.48 -11.16
N GLU A 425 -10.55 20.17 -11.07
CA GLU A 425 -11.84 19.54 -10.76
C GLU A 425 -12.27 19.94 -9.34
N HIS A 426 -13.51 20.41 -9.17
CA HIS A 426 -14.01 20.79 -7.85
C HIS A 426 -14.12 19.56 -6.94
N PHE A 427 -13.39 19.59 -5.84
CA PHE A 427 -12.98 18.42 -5.06
C PHE A 427 -14.15 17.62 -4.45
N ASP A 428 -14.51 16.51 -5.10
CA ASP A 428 -15.19 15.37 -4.50
C ASP A 428 -14.15 14.27 -4.19
N PRO A 429 -13.87 13.96 -2.91
CA PRO A 429 -12.86 12.96 -2.55
C PRO A 429 -13.20 11.52 -3.02
N THR A 430 -14.44 11.27 -3.46
CA THR A 430 -14.87 9.95 -3.95
C THR A 430 -14.67 9.74 -5.45
N GLN A 431 -14.52 10.81 -6.25
CA GLN A 431 -14.51 10.72 -7.72
C GLN A 431 -13.32 9.92 -8.28
N LYS A 432 -13.60 9.12 -9.32
CA LYS A 432 -12.58 8.41 -10.10
C LYS A 432 -11.93 9.38 -11.09
N ILE A 433 -10.66 9.72 -10.89
CA ILE A 433 -9.84 10.32 -11.96
C ILE A 433 -9.58 9.21 -12.99
N ALA A 434 -10.32 9.23 -14.10
CA ALA A 434 -10.11 8.33 -15.22
C ALA A 434 -8.80 8.67 -15.94
N LEU A 435 -8.11 7.67 -16.52
CA LEU A 435 -7.00 7.95 -17.42
C LEU A 435 -7.55 8.48 -18.75
N ALA A 436 -7.10 9.67 -19.15
CA ALA A 436 -7.03 10.01 -20.56
C ALA A 436 -5.83 9.25 -21.16
N GLU A 437 -6.12 8.12 -21.81
CA GLU A 437 -5.12 7.39 -22.60
C GLU A 437 -4.72 8.20 -23.84
N LYS A 438 -3.45 8.07 -24.25
CA LYS A 438 -2.83 8.74 -25.41
C LYS A 438 -1.68 7.90 -25.95
#